data_AF-A0A376TPZ3-F1
#
_entry.id   AF-A0A376TPZ3-F1
#
_cell.length_a   1.000
_cell.length_b   1.000
_cell.length_c   1.000
_cell.angle_alpha   90.00
_cell.angle_beta   90.00
_cell.angle_gamma   90.00
#
_symmetry.space_group_name_H-M   'P 1'
#
loop_
_entity.id
_entity.type
_entity.pdbx_description
1 polymer ?
#
loop_
_entity_poly.entity_id
_entity_poly.type
_entity_poly.pdbx_seq_one_letter_code
_entity_poly.pdbx_strand_id
1 'polypeptide(L)'
;MDAMKYNDLRDFLTLLEQQGELKRITLPVDPHLEITEIADRTLRAGGPALLFENPKGYSMPVLCNLFGTPKRVAMGMGQEDVSALREVGKLLAFLKEPEPPKGFRDLFDKLPQFKQVLNMPTKRLRGAPCQQKIVSGDDVDLNRIPIMTCWPEDAAPLITWGLTVTRGPHKERQNLGIYRQQLIGKNKLIMRWLSHRGGALDYQEWCAAHPGERFPVSVALGADPATILGAVTPVPDTLSEYAFAGLLRGTKTEVVKCISMTLKCPPVRRLCWKGISNKVKRRRKGRMATTPVTITKSIVSRYLP
;
A
#
# COMPACT_ATOMS: atom_id res chain seq x y z
N MET A 1 2.50 24.57 4.89
CA MET A 1 3.16 23.28 4.67
C MET A 1 3.56 23.24 3.22
N ASP A 2 4.87 23.24 2.96
CA ASP A 2 5.40 23.06 1.62
C ASP A 2 5.01 21.69 1.08
N ALA A 3 4.84 21.58 -0.24
CA ALA A 3 4.55 20.30 -0.88
C ALA A 3 5.65 19.27 -0.56
N MET A 4 5.28 17.98 -0.43
CA MET A 4 6.28 16.91 -0.28
C MET A 4 7.37 17.03 -1.33
N LYS A 5 8.64 16.92 -0.91
CA LYS A 5 9.81 17.01 -1.80
C LYS A 5 9.99 15.78 -2.71
N TYR A 6 9.09 14.80 -2.66
CA TYR A 6 9.19 13.55 -3.39
C TYR A 6 7.82 13.11 -3.92
N ASN A 7 7.79 12.56 -5.14
CA ASN A 7 6.54 12.22 -5.83
C ASN A 7 6.24 10.73 -5.82
N ASP A 8 7.27 9.90 -5.68
CA ASP A 8 7.15 8.44 -5.62
C ASP A 8 8.11 7.81 -4.60
N LEU A 9 8.05 6.48 -4.47
CA LEU A 9 8.91 5.75 -3.54
C LEU A 9 10.40 5.89 -3.87
N ARG A 10 10.80 6.05 -5.13
CA ARG A 10 12.23 6.17 -5.50
C ARG A 10 12.79 7.51 -5.04
N ASP A 11 12.05 8.59 -5.28
CA ASP A 11 12.42 9.92 -4.78
C ASP A 11 12.56 9.90 -3.25
N PHE A 12 11.65 9.21 -2.55
CA PHE A 12 11.73 9.04 -1.11
C PHE A 12 12.97 8.25 -0.67
N LEU A 13 13.33 7.17 -1.38
CA LEU A 13 14.56 6.42 -1.08
C LEU A 13 15.82 7.25 -1.30
N THR A 14 15.87 8.06 -2.35
CA THR A 14 16.98 9.00 -2.60
C THR A 14 17.11 10.00 -1.44
N LEU A 15 15.99 10.55 -0.95
CA LEU A 15 16.00 11.44 0.21
C LEU A 15 16.51 10.73 1.47
N LEU A 16 16.05 9.50 1.74
CA LEU A 16 16.53 8.73 2.88
C LEU A 16 18.03 8.45 2.78
N GLU A 17 18.53 8.10 1.59
CA GLU A 17 19.95 7.85 1.36
C GLU A 17 20.80 9.11 1.61
N GLN A 18 20.37 10.27 1.12
CA GLN A 18 21.03 11.55 1.35
C GLN A 18 21.10 11.93 2.84
N GLN A 19 20.12 11.50 3.64
CA GLN A 19 20.06 11.76 5.07
C GLN A 19 20.69 10.64 5.94
N GLY A 20 21.31 9.64 5.32
CA GLY A 20 21.89 8.49 6.05
C GLY A 20 20.84 7.55 6.66
N GLU A 21 19.58 7.65 6.24
CA GLU A 21 18.42 6.90 6.72
C GLU A 21 18.12 5.66 5.85
N LEU A 22 18.91 5.39 4.82
CA LEU A 22 18.84 4.19 3.98
C LEU A 22 20.23 3.56 3.87
N LYS A 23 20.30 2.24 4.05
CA LYS A 23 21.50 1.45 3.78
C LYS A 23 21.24 0.47 2.62
N ARG A 24 22.13 0.50 1.63
CA ARG A 24 22.20 -0.52 0.57
C ARG A 24 23.04 -1.70 1.03
N ILE A 25 22.54 -2.91 0.79
CA ILE A 25 23.20 -4.18 1.11
C ILE A 25 23.41 -4.91 -0.20
N THR A 26 24.66 -4.92 -0.66
CA THR A 26 25.09 -5.58 -1.90
C THR A 26 25.52 -7.03 -1.68
N LEU A 27 25.78 -7.41 -0.42
CA LEU A 27 26.06 -8.79 -0.06
C LEU A 27 24.87 -9.70 -0.42
N PRO A 28 25.13 -10.95 -0.89
CA PRO A 28 24.07 -11.91 -1.12
C PRO A 28 23.33 -12.27 0.18
N VAL A 29 22.03 -12.00 0.24
CA VAL A 29 21.20 -12.31 1.43
C VAL A 29 19.95 -13.07 1.00
N ASP A 30 19.56 -14.10 1.75
CA ASP A 30 18.39 -14.92 1.47
C ASP A 30 17.08 -14.23 1.90
N PRO A 31 16.07 -14.08 1.01
CA PRO A 31 14.74 -13.67 1.41
C PRO A 31 14.05 -14.63 2.39
N HIS A 32 14.51 -15.88 2.48
CA HIS A 32 14.09 -16.84 3.48
C HIS A 32 14.85 -16.61 4.79
N LEU A 33 14.17 -16.00 5.78
CA LEU A 33 14.63 -15.74 7.14
C LEU A 33 15.77 -14.70 7.28
N GLU A 34 16.83 -14.75 6.48
CA GLU A 34 18.02 -13.91 6.67
C GLU A 34 17.71 -12.40 6.59
N ILE A 35 16.95 -11.95 5.59
CA ILE A 35 16.53 -10.54 5.51
C ILE A 35 15.76 -10.12 6.76
N THR A 36 14.93 -11.00 7.32
CA THR A 36 14.13 -10.70 8.52
C THR A 36 15.01 -10.53 9.74
N GLU A 37 15.99 -11.40 9.95
CA GLU A 37 16.94 -11.30 11.07
C GLU A 37 17.72 -9.97 11.02
N ILE A 38 18.22 -9.60 9.84
CA ILE A 38 18.96 -8.34 9.65
C ILE A 38 18.04 -7.15 9.91
N ALA A 39 16.81 -7.19 9.39
CA ALA A 39 15.83 -6.13 9.60
C ALA A 39 15.40 -5.99 11.07
N ASP A 40 15.22 -7.10 11.79
CA ASP A 40 14.85 -7.11 13.21
C ASP A 40 15.95 -6.48 14.08
N ARG A 41 17.21 -6.91 13.91
CA ARG A 41 18.34 -6.29 14.62
C ARG A 41 18.47 -4.81 14.31
N THR A 42 18.34 -4.44 13.03
CA THR A 42 18.41 -3.04 12.60
C THR A 42 17.30 -2.22 13.23
N LEU A 43 16.05 -2.72 13.23
CA LEU A 43 14.91 -2.05 13.85
C LEU A 43 15.13 -1.85 15.36
N ARG A 44 15.56 -2.89 16.08
CA ARG A 44 15.81 -2.84 17.53
C ARG A 44 16.90 -1.84 17.90
N ALA A 45 17.90 -1.67 17.04
CA ALA A 45 18.96 -0.67 17.21
C ALA A 45 18.56 0.73 16.70
N GLY A 46 17.33 0.94 16.21
CA GLY A 46 16.90 2.23 15.64
C GLY A 46 17.59 2.59 14.32
N GLY A 47 18.12 1.60 13.60
CA GLY A 47 18.91 1.77 12.38
C GLY A 47 18.11 2.20 11.14
N PRO A 48 18.79 2.32 9.98
CA PRO A 48 18.22 2.83 8.74
C PRO A 48 17.21 1.87 8.10
N ALA A 49 16.49 2.36 7.08
CA ALA A 49 15.82 1.49 6.12
C ALA A 49 16.85 0.64 5.37
N LEU A 50 16.44 -0.52 4.86
CA LEU A 50 17.35 -1.48 4.24
C LEU A 50 16.92 -1.79 2.81
N LEU A 51 17.83 -1.61 1.85
CA LEU A 51 17.66 -2.03 0.46
C LEU A 51 18.66 -3.13 0.12
N PHE A 52 18.17 -4.37 0.07
CA PHE A 52 18.95 -5.53 -0.35
C PHE A 52 18.93 -5.62 -1.87
N GLU A 53 20.07 -5.39 -2.50
CA GLU A 53 20.20 -5.32 -3.96
C GLU A 53 20.48 -6.69 -4.57
N ASN A 54 20.98 -7.63 -3.77
CA ASN A 54 21.36 -8.97 -4.20
C ASN A 54 20.66 -10.08 -3.39
N PRO A 55 19.32 -10.20 -3.47
CA PRO A 55 18.61 -11.31 -2.84
C PRO A 55 18.92 -12.64 -3.54
N LYS A 56 19.39 -13.65 -2.80
CA LYS A 56 19.78 -14.96 -3.36
C LYS A 56 18.66 -15.57 -4.20
N GLY A 57 18.94 -15.90 -5.46
CA GLY A 57 17.97 -16.50 -6.39
C GLY A 57 17.01 -15.51 -7.07
N TYR A 58 17.17 -14.20 -6.84
CA TYR A 58 16.29 -13.16 -7.40
C TYR A 58 17.09 -11.98 -7.94
N SER A 59 16.55 -11.32 -8.95
CA SER A 59 17.11 -10.07 -9.51
C SER A 59 16.35 -8.81 -9.09
N MET A 60 15.27 -8.97 -8.32
CA MET A 60 14.48 -7.83 -7.82
C MET A 60 14.97 -7.43 -6.44
N PRO A 61 15.40 -6.16 -6.20
CA PRO A 61 15.81 -5.72 -4.88
C PRO A 61 14.68 -5.74 -3.85
N VAL A 62 15.00 -6.07 -2.61
CA VAL A 62 14.06 -6.10 -1.47
C VAL A 62 14.28 -4.86 -0.60
N LEU A 63 13.24 -4.06 -0.44
CA LEU A 63 13.21 -2.94 0.49
C LEU A 63 12.43 -3.35 1.74
N CYS A 64 13.04 -3.22 2.92
CA CYS A 64 12.36 -3.43 4.20
C CYS A 64 12.82 -2.39 5.24
N ASN A 65 12.25 -2.47 6.45
CA ASN A 65 12.49 -1.52 7.54
C ASN A 65 12.24 -0.03 7.19
N LEU A 66 11.45 0.24 6.15
CA LEU A 66 11.23 1.59 5.59
C LEU A 66 10.73 2.56 6.66
N PHE A 67 9.71 2.14 7.42
CA PHE A 67 9.11 2.91 8.51
C PHE A 67 9.56 2.43 9.89
N GLY A 68 10.81 1.97 10.00
CA GLY A 68 11.36 1.43 11.25
C GLY A 68 11.61 2.47 12.36
N THR A 69 11.56 3.77 12.05
CA THR A 69 11.74 4.83 13.04
C THR A 69 10.62 5.87 12.95
N PRO A 70 10.26 6.54 14.07
CA PRO A 70 9.29 7.63 14.06
C PRO A 70 9.67 8.75 13.10
N LYS A 71 10.98 9.05 12.99
CA LYS A 71 11.52 10.03 12.05
C LYS A 71 11.16 9.68 10.60
N ARG A 72 11.42 8.44 10.15
CA ARG A 72 11.07 8.02 8.78
C ARG A 72 9.56 7.97 8.52
N VAL A 73 8.74 7.71 9.54
CA VAL A 73 7.28 7.85 9.46
C VAL A 73 6.90 9.31 9.21
N ALA A 74 7.39 10.25 10.02
CA ALA A 74 7.13 11.68 9.85
C ALA A 74 7.58 12.18 8.48
N MET A 75 8.82 11.82 8.08
CA MET A 75 9.35 12.11 6.75
C MET A 75 8.42 11.61 5.66
N GLY A 76 7.92 10.37 5.77
CA GLY A 76 7.01 9.76 4.80
C GLY A 76 5.64 10.44 4.68
N MET A 77 5.23 11.19 5.70
CA MET A 77 4.02 12.04 5.69
C MET A 77 4.31 13.47 5.23
N GLY A 78 5.52 13.74 4.71
CA GLY A 78 5.93 15.07 4.28
C GLY A 78 6.20 16.03 5.43
N GLN A 79 6.43 15.52 6.64
CA GLN A 79 6.68 16.33 7.83
C GLN A 79 8.15 16.24 8.23
N GLU A 80 8.68 17.32 8.79
CA GLU A 80 10.08 17.37 9.25
C GLU A 80 10.27 16.72 10.63
N ASP A 81 9.21 16.68 11.44
CA ASP A 81 9.24 16.17 12.82
C ASP A 81 8.00 15.34 13.16
N VAL A 82 8.18 14.39 14.06
CA VAL A 82 7.16 13.54 14.69
C VAL A 82 6.10 14.37 15.40
N SER A 83 6.45 15.55 15.93
CA SER A 83 5.49 16.47 16.55
C SER A 83 4.35 16.87 15.59
N ALA A 84 4.62 16.96 14.29
CA ALA A 84 3.63 17.27 13.26
C ALA A 84 2.60 16.14 13.03
N LEU A 85 2.86 14.91 13.50
CA LEU A 85 1.85 13.85 13.51
C LEU A 85 0.62 14.22 14.35
N ARG A 86 0.79 15.09 15.37
CA ARG A 86 -0.34 15.63 16.15
C ARG A 86 -1.25 16.50 15.28
N GLU A 87 -0.69 17.27 14.36
CA GLU A 87 -1.47 18.09 13.42
C GLU A 87 -2.27 17.23 12.45
N VAL A 88 -1.71 16.09 12.01
CA VAL A 88 -2.46 15.09 11.23
C VAL A 88 -3.66 14.55 12.03
N GLY A 89 -3.47 14.28 13.33
CA GLY A 89 -4.56 13.86 14.23
C GLY A 89 -5.67 14.90 14.35
N LYS A 90 -5.30 16.19 14.50
CA LYS A 90 -6.28 17.30 14.52
C LYS A 90 -7.04 17.42 13.21
N LEU A 91 -6.35 17.26 12.08
CA LEU A 91 -6.97 17.25 10.76
C LEU A 91 -7.98 16.10 10.62
N LEU A 92 -7.64 14.89 11.08
CA LEU A 92 -8.57 13.75 11.09
C LEU A 92 -9.81 14.00 11.95
N ALA A 93 -9.63 14.59 13.14
CA ALA A 93 -10.74 14.95 14.02
C ALA A 93 -11.68 15.95 13.34
N PHE A 94 -11.12 17.00 12.73
CA PHE A 94 -11.89 17.99 11.97
C PHE A 94 -12.63 17.38 10.77
N LEU A 95 -12.00 16.45 10.04
CA LEU A 95 -12.64 15.79 8.89
C LEU A 95 -13.76 14.83 9.29
N LYS A 96 -13.75 14.33 10.53
CA LYS A 96 -14.79 13.46 11.05
C LYS A 96 -16.06 14.24 11.38
N GLU A 97 -15.92 15.40 12.00
CA GLU A 97 -17.01 16.27 12.42
C GLU A 97 -16.68 17.73 12.06
N PRO A 98 -16.96 18.17 10.82
CA PRO A 98 -16.67 19.54 10.43
C PRO A 98 -17.62 20.51 11.14
N GLU A 99 -17.10 21.31 12.08
CA GLU A 99 -17.88 22.37 12.71
C GLU A 99 -18.21 23.48 11.69
N PRO A 100 -19.48 23.87 11.51
CA PRO A 100 -19.84 24.97 10.63
C PRO A 100 -19.17 26.27 11.11
N PRO A 101 -18.58 27.06 10.21
CA PRO A 101 -17.85 28.27 10.60
C PRO A 101 -18.82 29.25 11.27
N LYS A 102 -18.45 29.75 12.46
CA LYS A 102 -19.32 30.62 13.27
C LYS A 102 -19.28 32.10 12.83
N GLY A 103 -18.52 32.45 11.80
CA GLY A 103 -18.47 33.80 11.22
C GLY A 103 -17.33 34.01 10.21
N PHE A 104 -17.21 35.24 9.69
CA PHE A 104 -16.24 35.60 8.64
C PHE A 104 -14.77 35.50 9.09
N ARG A 105 -14.45 35.78 10.37
CA ARG A 105 -13.09 35.61 10.92
C ARG A 105 -12.67 34.14 10.96
N ASP A 106 -13.55 33.29 11.48
CA ASP A 106 -13.35 31.82 11.55
C ASP A 106 -13.18 31.21 10.15
N LEU A 107 -13.82 31.78 9.13
CA LEU A 107 -13.63 31.36 7.73
C LEU A 107 -12.23 31.69 7.19
N PHE A 108 -11.66 32.85 7.56
CA PHE A 108 -10.28 33.21 7.19
C PHE A 108 -9.25 32.32 7.90
N ASP A 109 -9.47 31.99 9.17
CA ASP A 109 -8.58 31.10 9.93
C ASP A 109 -8.64 29.66 9.41
N LYS A 110 -9.81 29.21 8.93
CA LYS A 110 -10.02 27.89 8.31
C LYS A 110 -9.65 27.83 6.82
N LEU A 111 -9.36 28.96 6.18
CA LEU A 111 -9.06 29.05 4.73
C LEU A 111 -7.89 28.14 4.28
N PRO A 112 -6.78 27.99 5.05
CA PRO A 112 -5.72 27.05 4.70
C PRO A 112 -6.19 25.59 4.70
N GLN A 113 -7.10 25.22 5.59
CA GLN A 113 -7.68 23.87 5.67
C GLN A 113 -8.61 23.63 4.47
N PHE A 114 -9.40 24.63 4.06
CA PHE A 114 -10.21 24.57 2.84
C PHE A 114 -9.36 24.42 1.57
N LYS A 115 -8.18 25.06 1.48
CA LYS A 115 -7.24 24.82 0.37
C LYS A 115 -6.76 23.37 0.31
N GLN A 116 -6.59 22.71 1.46
CA GLN A 116 -6.17 21.30 1.49
C GLN A 116 -7.27 20.37 0.96
N VAL A 117 -8.55 20.68 1.18
CA VAL A 117 -9.68 19.90 0.62
C VAL A 117 -9.60 19.79 -0.91
N LEU A 118 -9.03 20.79 -1.60
CA LEU A 118 -8.83 20.76 -3.06
C LEU A 118 -7.87 19.65 -3.53
N ASN A 119 -7.06 19.08 -2.63
CA ASN A 119 -6.13 17.99 -2.90
C ASN A 119 -6.72 16.59 -2.68
N MET A 120 -7.95 16.49 -2.15
CA MET A 120 -8.63 15.22 -1.93
C MET A 120 -8.97 14.43 -3.21
N PRO A 121 -9.36 15.05 -4.34
CA PRO A 121 -9.67 14.30 -5.55
C PRO A 121 -8.45 13.59 -6.11
N THR A 122 -8.64 12.38 -6.63
CA THR A 122 -7.56 11.66 -7.33
C THR A 122 -7.32 12.24 -8.72
N LYS A 123 -6.04 12.36 -9.11
CA LYS A 123 -5.65 12.75 -10.47
C LYS A 123 -5.49 11.49 -11.31
N ARG A 124 -6.37 11.29 -12.30
CA ARG A 124 -6.32 10.12 -13.17
C ARG A 124 -5.31 10.31 -14.29
N LEU A 125 -4.36 9.39 -14.39
CA LEU A 125 -3.40 9.32 -15.50
C LEU A 125 -3.91 8.43 -16.63
N ARG A 126 -3.48 8.72 -17.87
CA ARG A 126 -3.76 7.88 -19.05
C ARG A 126 -2.89 6.64 -19.13
N GLY A 127 -1.63 6.75 -18.70
CA GLY A 127 -0.68 5.66 -18.56
C GLY A 127 0.20 5.89 -17.35
N ALA A 128 0.84 4.83 -16.86
CA ALA A 128 1.70 4.91 -15.68
C ALA A 128 2.92 4.01 -15.82
N PRO A 129 4.04 4.36 -15.16
CA PRO A 129 5.22 3.50 -15.12
C PRO A 129 4.94 2.08 -14.59
N CYS A 130 3.90 1.93 -13.76
CA CYS A 130 3.42 0.65 -13.24
C CYS A 130 2.80 -0.29 -14.29
N GLN A 131 2.81 0.10 -15.57
CA GLN A 131 2.21 -0.66 -16.68
C GLN A 131 3.23 -0.94 -17.80
N GLN A 132 4.53 -0.68 -17.56
CA GLN A 132 5.58 -0.83 -18.58
C GLN A 132 5.91 -2.29 -18.95
N LYS A 133 5.85 -3.21 -17.99
CA LYS A 133 6.06 -4.65 -18.22
C LYS A 133 4.84 -5.39 -17.72
N ILE A 134 4.19 -6.19 -18.54
CA ILE A 134 2.93 -6.86 -18.18
C ILE A 134 3.06 -8.34 -18.46
N VAL A 135 2.87 -9.17 -17.42
CA VAL A 135 2.81 -10.64 -17.54
C VAL A 135 1.41 -11.10 -17.13
N SER A 136 0.71 -11.90 -17.94
CA SER A 136 -0.69 -12.25 -17.69
C SER A 136 -1.02 -13.69 -18.05
N GLY A 137 -2.15 -14.22 -17.55
CA GLY A 137 -2.56 -15.59 -17.85
C GLY A 137 -1.62 -16.59 -17.21
N ASP A 138 -1.23 -17.60 -17.99
CA ASP A 138 -0.41 -18.72 -17.51
C ASP A 138 1.06 -18.36 -17.28
N ASP A 139 1.52 -17.24 -17.85
CA ASP A 139 2.87 -16.72 -17.66
C ASP A 139 3.09 -16.10 -16.27
N VAL A 140 2.01 -15.84 -15.53
CA VAL A 140 2.07 -15.28 -14.16
C VAL A 140 2.77 -16.28 -13.25
N ASP A 141 3.92 -15.86 -12.71
CA ASP A 141 4.70 -16.62 -11.74
C ASP A 141 5.17 -15.75 -10.57
N LEU A 142 4.49 -15.89 -9.44
CA LEU A 142 4.78 -15.19 -8.19
C LEU A 142 6.10 -15.64 -7.57
N ASN A 143 6.60 -16.83 -7.91
CA ASN A 143 7.89 -17.33 -7.39
C ASN A 143 9.09 -16.55 -7.96
N ARG A 144 8.88 -15.68 -8.96
CA ARG A 144 9.91 -14.77 -9.48
C ARG A 144 10.08 -13.50 -8.64
N ILE A 145 9.19 -13.26 -7.68
CA ILE A 145 9.28 -12.14 -6.75
C ILE A 145 9.95 -12.66 -5.46
N PRO A 146 10.91 -11.91 -4.88
CA PRO A 146 11.57 -12.26 -3.62
C PRO A 146 10.62 -12.05 -2.43
N ILE A 147 9.54 -12.84 -2.38
CA ILE A 147 8.60 -12.82 -1.26
C ILE A 147 9.32 -13.45 -0.07
N MET A 148 9.38 -12.72 1.03
CA MET A 148 10.12 -13.16 2.22
C MET A 148 9.36 -14.25 2.99
N THR A 149 10.11 -15.14 3.61
CA THR A 149 9.63 -15.95 4.74
C THR A 149 10.20 -15.33 6.00
N CYS A 150 9.34 -14.99 6.96
CA CYS A 150 9.76 -14.17 8.09
C CYS A 150 10.32 -15.01 9.24
N TRP A 151 9.65 -16.11 9.57
CA TRP A 151 9.98 -16.94 10.72
C TRP A 151 10.12 -18.42 10.36
N PRO A 152 10.93 -19.20 11.11
CA PRO A 152 11.19 -20.62 10.79
C PRO A 152 9.93 -21.49 10.68
N GLU A 153 8.88 -21.15 11.43
CA GLU A 153 7.61 -21.88 11.47
C GLU A 153 6.54 -21.31 10.52
N ASP A 154 6.87 -20.28 9.73
CA ASP A 154 5.94 -19.74 8.74
C ASP A 154 5.65 -20.81 7.67
N ALA A 155 4.36 -21.01 7.38
CA ALA A 155 3.93 -22.07 6.48
C ALA A 155 4.32 -21.85 5.00
N ALA A 156 4.59 -20.60 4.59
CA ALA A 156 5.00 -20.21 3.24
C ALA A 156 5.44 -18.73 3.21
N PRO A 157 6.10 -18.29 2.12
CA PRO A 157 6.37 -16.87 1.89
C PRO A 157 5.12 -15.97 1.99
N LEU A 158 5.30 -14.77 2.54
CA LEU A 158 4.22 -13.86 2.89
C LEU A 158 4.46 -12.44 2.37
N ILE A 159 3.47 -11.89 1.68
CA ILE A 159 3.48 -10.47 1.30
C ILE A 159 2.88 -9.67 2.44
N THR A 160 3.62 -8.65 2.86
CA THR A 160 3.35 -7.87 4.08
C THR A 160 2.98 -6.41 3.80
N TRP A 161 3.39 -5.84 2.66
CA TRP A 161 3.20 -4.42 2.31
C TRP A 161 2.39 -4.20 1.03
N GLY A 162 1.46 -5.11 0.73
CA GLY A 162 0.56 -4.98 -0.42
C GLY A 162 -0.64 -4.08 -0.11
N LEU A 163 -0.76 -2.93 -0.79
CA LEU A 163 -1.95 -2.10 -0.75
C LEU A 163 -3.05 -2.74 -1.59
N THR A 164 -3.96 -3.43 -0.91
CA THR A 164 -5.11 -4.10 -1.53
C THR A 164 -6.18 -3.07 -1.82
N VAL A 165 -6.52 -2.92 -3.10
CA VAL A 165 -7.58 -2.05 -3.61
C VAL A 165 -8.83 -2.89 -3.85
N THR A 166 -9.93 -2.46 -3.25
CA THR A 166 -11.26 -3.06 -3.43
C THR A 166 -12.32 -1.97 -3.64
N ARG A 167 -13.47 -2.37 -4.18
CA ARG A 167 -14.63 -1.51 -4.34
C ARG A 167 -15.89 -2.34 -4.18
N GLY A 168 -16.73 -1.98 -3.20
CA GLY A 168 -18.06 -2.58 -3.03
C GLY A 168 -19.01 -2.26 -4.20
N PRO A 169 -20.09 -3.03 -4.36
CA PRO A 169 -21.01 -2.90 -5.49
C PRO A 169 -21.86 -1.62 -5.45
N HIS A 170 -22.07 -1.03 -4.27
CA HIS A 170 -22.99 0.10 -4.08
C HIS A 170 -22.32 1.48 -4.04
N LYS A 171 -20.98 1.52 -3.92
CA LYS A 171 -20.23 2.75 -3.65
C LYS A 171 -19.22 3.02 -4.77
N GLU A 172 -19.04 4.30 -5.10
CA GLU A 172 -17.99 4.76 -6.01
C GLU A 172 -16.60 4.78 -5.37
N ARG A 173 -16.55 4.87 -4.02
CA ARG A 173 -15.33 4.91 -3.22
C ARG A 173 -14.58 3.58 -3.31
N GLN A 174 -13.25 3.67 -3.37
CA GLN A 174 -12.37 2.50 -3.25
C GLN A 174 -11.74 2.49 -1.87
N ASN A 175 -11.65 1.29 -1.31
CA ASN A 175 -10.92 1.02 -0.08
C ASN A 175 -9.46 0.66 -0.41
N LEU A 176 -8.52 1.18 0.38
CA LEU A 176 -7.13 0.70 0.43
C LEU A 176 -6.86 0.03 1.77
N GLY A 177 -6.37 -1.21 1.76
CA GLY A 177 -6.02 -1.91 2.99
C GLY A 177 -4.77 -2.76 2.86
N ILE A 178 -4.03 -2.87 3.96
CA ILE A 178 -2.88 -3.77 4.06
C ILE A 178 -3.35 -5.08 4.69
N TYR A 179 -3.37 -6.12 3.87
CA TYR A 179 -3.76 -7.47 4.28
C TYR A 179 -2.61 -8.42 3.97
N ARG A 180 -2.29 -9.29 4.93
CA ARG A 180 -1.23 -10.31 4.75
C ARG A 180 -1.67 -11.29 3.66
N GLN A 181 -0.77 -11.57 2.71
CA GLN A 181 -1.08 -12.46 1.59
C GLN A 181 -0.09 -13.62 1.49
N GLN A 182 -0.56 -14.82 1.81
CA GLN A 182 0.28 -16.03 1.84
C GLN A 182 0.37 -16.66 0.45
N LEU A 183 1.58 -16.97 -0.01
CA LEU A 183 1.80 -17.67 -1.27
C LEU A 183 1.37 -19.14 -1.15
N ILE A 184 0.48 -19.58 -2.04
CA ILE A 184 -0.03 -20.97 -2.07
C ILE A 184 0.05 -21.61 -3.46
N GLY A 185 0.67 -20.92 -4.43
CA GLY A 185 0.91 -21.45 -5.76
C GLY A 185 1.39 -20.37 -6.71
N LYS A 186 1.79 -20.79 -7.91
CA LYS A 186 2.37 -19.96 -8.98
C LYS A 186 1.63 -18.63 -9.19
N ASN A 187 0.31 -18.64 -9.11
CA ASN A 187 -0.54 -17.47 -9.31
C ASN A 187 -1.65 -17.36 -8.25
N LYS A 188 -1.42 -17.86 -7.03
CA LYS A 188 -2.46 -17.91 -5.97
C LYS A 188 -1.93 -17.42 -4.63
N LEU A 189 -2.73 -16.57 -4.00
CA LEU A 189 -2.50 -16.04 -2.67
C LEU A 189 -3.70 -16.29 -1.77
N ILE A 190 -3.48 -16.38 -0.47
CA ILE A 190 -4.56 -16.24 0.51
C ILE A 190 -4.69 -14.77 0.87
N MET A 191 -5.88 -14.18 0.72
CA MET A 191 -6.19 -12.86 1.25
C MET A 191 -6.65 -12.97 2.70
N ARG A 192 -5.85 -12.45 3.63
CA ARG A 192 -6.15 -12.48 5.06
C ARG A 192 -6.59 -11.09 5.55
N TRP A 193 -7.87 -10.78 5.34
CA TRP A 193 -8.54 -9.64 5.96
C TRP A 193 -9.32 -10.08 7.21
N LEU A 194 -9.50 -9.18 8.18
CA LEU A 194 -10.46 -9.38 9.27
C LEU A 194 -11.86 -9.00 8.78
N SER A 195 -12.90 -9.66 9.30
CA SER A 195 -14.28 -9.53 8.79
C SER A 195 -14.83 -8.10 8.78
N HIS A 196 -14.38 -7.24 9.70
CA HIS A 196 -14.82 -5.86 9.84
C HIS A 196 -14.00 -4.86 9.00
N ARG A 197 -13.03 -5.30 8.19
CA ARG A 197 -12.20 -4.41 7.37
C ARG A 197 -12.88 -4.10 6.05
N GLY A 198 -12.68 -2.90 5.51
CA GLY A 198 -13.37 -2.41 4.32
C GLY A 198 -13.32 -3.38 3.13
N GLY A 199 -12.18 -3.99 2.85
CA GLY A 199 -12.07 -4.99 1.77
C GLY A 199 -12.85 -6.28 1.99
N ALA A 200 -13.03 -6.70 3.25
CA ALA A 200 -13.86 -7.87 3.59
C ALA A 200 -15.36 -7.54 3.46
N LEU A 201 -15.76 -6.33 3.86
CA LEU A 201 -17.12 -5.83 3.70
C LEU A 201 -17.48 -5.69 2.21
N ASP A 202 -16.60 -5.06 1.41
CA ASP A 202 -16.76 -4.94 -0.04
C ASP A 202 -16.96 -6.32 -0.70
N TYR A 203 -16.17 -7.32 -0.28
CA TYR A 203 -16.30 -8.69 -0.78
C TYR A 203 -17.63 -9.34 -0.39
N GLN A 204 -18.08 -9.16 0.85
CA GLN A 204 -19.33 -9.72 1.34
C GLN A 204 -20.53 -9.08 0.60
N GLU A 205 -20.54 -7.77 0.48
CA GLU A 205 -21.55 -7.02 -0.28
C GLU A 205 -21.56 -7.46 -1.75
N TRP A 206 -20.38 -7.61 -2.37
CA TRP A 206 -20.27 -8.09 -3.74
C TRP A 206 -20.87 -9.49 -3.91
N CYS A 207 -20.57 -10.42 -3.02
CA CYS A 207 -21.10 -11.78 -3.09
C CYS A 207 -22.63 -11.82 -2.94
N ALA A 208 -23.21 -10.90 -2.16
CA ALA A 208 -24.65 -10.78 -2.00
C ALA A 208 -25.31 -10.16 -3.25
N ALA A 209 -24.70 -9.11 -3.81
CA ALA A 209 -25.23 -8.40 -4.98
C ALA A 209 -25.01 -9.13 -6.31
N HIS A 210 -23.91 -9.89 -6.45
CA HIS A 210 -23.53 -10.60 -7.68
C HIS A 210 -23.20 -12.08 -7.39
N PRO A 211 -24.20 -12.92 -7.04
CA PRO A 211 -23.96 -14.30 -6.68
C PRO A 211 -23.29 -15.10 -7.81
N GLY A 212 -22.15 -15.74 -7.51
CA GLY A 212 -21.40 -16.55 -8.47
C GLY A 212 -20.41 -15.76 -9.33
N GLU A 213 -20.48 -14.43 -9.32
CA GLU A 213 -19.50 -13.59 -9.99
C GLU A 213 -18.21 -13.44 -9.20
N ARG A 214 -17.16 -13.14 -9.95
CA ARG A 214 -15.78 -13.02 -9.48
C ARG A 214 -15.54 -11.61 -8.94
N PHE A 215 -15.14 -11.50 -7.67
CA PHE A 215 -14.85 -10.20 -7.05
C PHE A 215 -13.50 -9.62 -7.52
N PRO A 216 -13.49 -8.42 -8.14
CA PRO A 216 -12.25 -7.78 -8.61
C PRO A 216 -11.39 -7.27 -7.44
N VAL A 217 -10.09 -7.62 -7.43
CA VAL A 217 -9.12 -7.17 -6.44
C VAL A 217 -7.80 -6.76 -7.10
N SER A 218 -7.19 -5.68 -6.64
CA SER A 218 -5.85 -5.27 -7.06
C SER A 218 -4.93 -5.11 -5.86
N VAL A 219 -3.63 -5.34 -6.01
CA VAL A 219 -2.63 -5.16 -4.96
C VAL A 219 -1.47 -4.34 -5.52
N ALA A 220 -1.21 -3.17 -4.93
CA ALA A 220 -0.06 -2.34 -5.29
C ALA A 220 1.05 -2.50 -4.26
N LEU A 221 2.28 -2.73 -4.73
CA LEU A 221 3.48 -2.90 -3.93
C LEU A 221 4.47 -1.78 -4.27
N GLY A 222 4.97 -1.13 -3.22
CA GLY A 222 5.93 -0.03 -3.34
C GLY A 222 5.33 1.29 -3.83
N ALA A 223 4.12 1.62 -3.36
CA ALA A 223 3.50 2.94 -3.58
C ALA A 223 4.30 4.05 -2.89
N ASP A 224 3.97 5.31 -3.23
CA ASP A 224 4.54 6.45 -2.52
C ASP A 224 4.19 6.36 -1.02
N PRO A 225 5.07 6.87 -0.14
CA PRO A 225 4.92 6.68 1.30
C PRO A 225 3.63 7.31 1.86
N ALA A 226 3.14 8.41 1.28
CA ALA A 226 1.89 9.03 1.70
C ALA A 226 0.69 8.10 1.47
N THR A 227 0.64 7.42 0.31
CA THR A 227 -0.40 6.44 0.00
C THR A 227 -0.30 5.20 0.88
N ILE A 228 0.92 4.75 1.19
CA ILE A 228 1.12 3.62 2.12
C ILE A 228 0.62 3.98 3.52
N LEU A 229 1.03 5.12 4.07
CA LEU A 229 0.66 5.57 5.41
C LEU A 229 -0.83 5.93 5.49
N GLY A 230 -1.40 6.48 4.41
CA GLY A 230 -2.83 6.75 4.33
C GLY A 230 -3.69 5.48 4.36
N ALA A 231 -3.19 4.36 3.85
CA ALA A 231 -3.86 3.06 3.92
C ALA A 231 -3.79 2.39 5.32
N VAL A 232 -2.88 2.83 6.18
CA VAL A 232 -2.74 2.34 7.57
C VAL A 232 -3.49 3.24 8.56
N THR A 233 -3.64 4.51 8.21
CA THR A 233 -4.30 5.50 9.07
C THR A 233 -5.81 5.24 9.11
N PRO A 234 -6.44 5.21 10.30
CA PRO A 234 -7.89 5.02 10.41
C PRO A 234 -8.63 6.29 9.96
N VAL A 235 -8.98 6.35 8.68
CA VAL A 235 -9.77 7.45 8.11
C VAL A 235 -11.27 7.17 8.23
N PRO A 236 -12.12 8.20 8.32
CA PRO A 236 -13.58 8.03 8.32
C PRO A 236 -14.08 7.32 7.04
N ASP A 237 -15.19 6.58 7.15
CA ASP A 237 -15.77 5.85 6.02
C ASP A 237 -16.23 6.75 4.85
N THR A 238 -16.47 8.02 5.14
CA THR A 238 -16.83 9.05 4.17
C THR A 238 -15.65 9.50 3.31
N LEU A 239 -14.41 9.23 3.74
CA LEU A 239 -13.19 9.65 3.06
C LEU A 239 -12.46 8.44 2.44
N SER A 240 -11.97 8.56 1.22
CA SER A 240 -11.08 7.54 0.65
C SER A 240 -9.66 7.72 1.18
N GLU A 241 -8.93 6.63 1.40
CA GLU A 241 -7.52 6.67 1.82
C GLU A 241 -6.65 7.40 0.79
N TYR A 242 -7.03 7.39 -0.49
CA TYR A 242 -6.37 8.19 -1.54
C TYR A 242 -6.52 9.70 -1.33
N ALA A 243 -7.70 10.13 -0.85
CA ALA A 243 -7.96 11.53 -0.57
C ALA A 243 -7.15 11.99 0.65
N PHE A 244 -7.08 11.13 1.67
CA PHE A 244 -6.24 11.38 2.83
C PHE A 244 -4.74 11.41 2.48
N ALA A 245 -4.27 10.50 1.63
CA ALA A 245 -2.90 10.55 1.11
C ALA A 245 -2.62 11.86 0.34
N GLY A 246 -3.61 12.40 -0.37
CA GLY A 246 -3.50 13.69 -1.06
C GLY A 246 -3.37 14.88 -0.11
N LEU A 247 -4.07 14.83 1.04
CA LEU A 247 -3.92 15.81 2.11
C LEU A 247 -2.52 15.77 2.72
N LEU A 248 -2.03 14.57 3.06
CA LEU A 248 -0.68 14.38 3.60
C LEU A 248 0.39 14.88 2.62
N ARG A 249 0.22 14.61 1.32
CA ARG A 249 1.18 15.01 0.27
C ARG A 249 1.14 16.49 -0.06
N GLY A 250 0.03 17.16 0.24
CA GLY A 250 -0.25 18.53 -0.23
C GLY A 250 -0.55 18.60 -1.73
N THR A 251 -0.68 17.46 -2.41
CA THR A 251 -0.98 17.36 -3.84
C THR A 251 -1.86 16.14 -4.12
N LYS A 252 -2.72 16.24 -5.14
CA LYS A 252 -3.65 15.17 -5.54
C LYS A 252 -2.93 13.84 -5.78
N THR A 253 -3.43 12.76 -5.18
CA THR A 253 -2.90 11.42 -5.43
C THR A 253 -3.13 11.02 -6.87
N GLU A 254 -2.04 10.77 -7.59
CA GLU A 254 -2.10 10.24 -8.94
C GLU A 254 -2.54 8.78 -8.90
N VAL A 255 -3.41 8.39 -9.83
CA VAL A 255 -3.91 7.01 -9.96
C VAL A 255 -4.06 6.65 -11.43
N VAL A 256 -3.93 5.36 -11.75
CA VAL A 256 -4.14 4.83 -13.10
C VAL A 256 -5.19 3.73 -13.07
N LYS A 257 -5.97 3.60 -14.15
CA LYS A 257 -6.93 2.50 -14.30
C LYS A 257 -6.17 1.18 -14.42
N CYS A 258 -6.61 0.17 -13.68
CA CYS A 258 -6.14 -1.19 -13.83
C CYS A 258 -6.47 -1.74 -15.23
N ILE A 259 -5.52 -2.43 -15.85
CA ILE A 259 -5.68 -2.97 -17.23
C ILE A 259 -6.92 -3.88 -17.37
N SER A 260 -7.19 -4.75 -16.39
CA SER A 260 -8.24 -5.78 -16.51
C SER A 260 -9.52 -5.49 -15.72
N MET A 261 -9.64 -4.33 -15.09
CA MET A 261 -10.77 -3.99 -14.21
C MET A 261 -10.94 -2.48 -14.06
N THR A 262 -12.08 -2.05 -13.51
CA THR A 262 -12.39 -0.62 -13.34
C THR A 262 -11.66 0.03 -12.16
N LEU A 263 -11.01 -0.77 -11.29
CA LEU A 263 -10.27 -0.25 -10.13
C LEU A 263 -9.10 0.67 -10.54
N LYS A 264 -8.87 1.71 -9.74
CA LYS A 264 -7.74 2.64 -9.86
C LYS A 264 -6.66 2.25 -8.85
N CYS A 265 -5.43 2.07 -9.31
CA CYS A 265 -4.26 1.82 -8.45
C CYS A 265 -3.30 3.04 -8.46
N PRO A 266 -2.44 3.20 -7.43
CA PRO A 266 -1.39 4.20 -7.48
C PRO A 266 -0.46 3.89 -8.67
N PRO A 267 0.16 4.90 -9.32
CA PRO A 267 1.15 4.68 -10.38
C PRO A 267 2.48 4.18 -9.79
N VAL A 268 2.47 2.97 -9.24
CA VAL A 268 3.63 2.31 -8.63
C VAL A 268 4.69 1.91 -9.65
N ARG A 269 5.88 2.54 -9.64
CA ARG A 269 7.00 2.09 -10.49
C ARG A 269 7.51 0.67 -10.21
N ARG A 270 7.08 0.00 -9.12
CA ARG A 270 7.62 -1.30 -8.68
C ARG A 270 6.76 -2.51 -9.06
N LEU A 271 5.57 -2.69 -8.47
CA LEU A 271 4.77 -3.90 -8.73
C LEU A 271 3.27 -3.68 -8.46
N CYS A 272 2.41 -4.05 -9.43
CA CYS A 272 0.96 -4.07 -9.26
C CYS A 272 0.39 -5.41 -9.73
N TRP A 273 -0.37 -6.09 -8.88
CA TRP A 273 -1.01 -7.37 -9.15
C TRP A 273 -2.50 -7.22 -9.30
N LYS A 274 -3.11 -8.00 -10.18
CA LYS A 274 -4.56 -8.05 -10.30
C LYS A 274 -5.05 -9.47 -10.14
N GLY A 275 -5.91 -9.65 -9.17
CA GLY A 275 -6.48 -10.93 -8.83
C GLY A 275 -7.99 -10.90 -8.88
N ILE A 276 -8.51 -12.11 -9.02
CA ILE A 276 -9.91 -12.38 -8.88
C ILE A 276 -10.04 -13.29 -7.67
N SER A 277 -10.86 -12.88 -6.71
CA SER A 277 -11.22 -13.74 -5.60
C SER A 277 -12.21 -14.79 -6.09
N ASN A 278 -11.83 -16.07 -6.04
CA ASN A 278 -12.75 -17.18 -6.30
C ASN A 278 -13.51 -17.51 -5.00
N LYS A 279 -14.71 -18.11 -5.12
CA LYS A 279 -15.56 -18.54 -3.99
C LYS A 279 -14.72 -19.15 -2.85
N VAL A 280 -15.00 -18.70 -1.62
CA VAL A 280 -14.34 -19.16 -0.39
C VAL A 280 -14.39 -20.69 -0.29
N LYS A 281 -13.28 -21.39 -0.50
CA LYS A 281 -13.04 -22.69 0.15
C LYS A 281 -12.46 -22.38 1.53
N ARG A 282 -13.31 -22.38 2.56
CA ARG A 282 -12.88 -22.29 3.97
C ARG A 282 -12.01 -23.52 4.27
N ARG A 283 -10.69 -23.38 4.29
CA ARG A 283 -9.81 -24.42 4.86
C ARG A 283 -9.71 -24.19 6.36
N ARG A 284 -10.07 -25.22 7.14
CA ARG A 284 -9.91 -25.22 8.61
C ARG A 284 -8.42 -25.18 8.95
N LYS A 285 -7.92 -24.01 9.32
CA LYS A 285 -6.84 -23.85 10.32
C LYS A 285 -6.92 -22.42 10.87
N GLY A 286 -7.37 -22.29 12.12
CA GLY A 286 -7.51 -21.02 12.85
C GLY A 286 -8.86 -20.32 12.65
N ARG A 287 -9.44 -19.78 13.73
CA ARG A 287 -10.78 -19.14 13.80
C ARG A 287 -10.89 -17.79 13.03
N MET A 288 -10.50 -17.71 11.76
CA MET A 288 -10.66 -16.53 10.91
C MET A 288 -11.01 -16.93 9.47
N ALA A 289 -11.89 -16.17 8.82
CA ALA A 289 -12.23 -16.37 7.41
C ALA A 289 -11.02 -16.05 6.52
N THR A 290 -10.49 -17.04 5.82
CA THR A 290 -9.42 -16.88 4.81
C THR A 290 -10.01 -17.03 3.42
N THR A 291 -9.78 -16.05 2.53
CA THR A 291 -10.31 -16.09 1.17
C THR A 291 -9.17 -16.29 0.15
N PRO A 292 -9.13 -17.41 -0.60
CA PRO A 292 -8.12 -17.59 -1.64
C PRO A 292 -8.38 -16.64 -2.83
N VAL A 293 -7.39 -15.82 -3.17
CA VAL A 293 -7.39 -14.93 -4.34
C VAL A 293 -6.48 -15.53 -5.42
N THR A 294 -7.05 -15.77 -6.60
CA THR A 294 -6.29 -16.23 -7.76
C THR A 294 -5.89 -15.02 -8.58
N ILE A 295 -4.59 -14.83 -8.78
CA ILE A 295 -4.04 -13.77 -9.62
C ILE A 295 -4.12 -14.23 -11.07
N THR A 296 -5.17 -13.79 -11.77
CA THR A 296 -5.43 -14.25 -13.14
C THR A 296 -4.74 -13.39 -14.19
N LYS A 297 -4.41 -12.11 -13.90
CA LYS A 297 -3.83 -11.20 -14.91
C LYS A 297 -2.91 -10.14 -14.25
N SER A 298 -1.74 -9.88 -14.86
CA SER A 298 -0.73 -8.85 -14.51
C SER A 298 0.13 -9.09 -13.26
N ILE A 299 1.40 -9.44 -13.49
CA ILE A 299 2.56 -9.05 -12.67
C ILE A 299 3.29 -7.95 -13.45
N VAL A 300 3.56 -6.81 -12.81
CA VAL A 300 4.33 -5.72 -13.43
C VAL A 300 5.61 -5.46 -12.66
N SER A 301 6.72 -6.12 -12.97
CA SER A 301 8.01 -5.79 -12.33
C SER A 301 8.94 -5.09 -13.30
N ARG A 302 9.50 -3.94 -12.91
CA ARG A 302 10.69 -3.37 -13.55
C ARG A 302 11.92 -3.81 -12.76
N TYR A 303 12.64 -4.80 -13.28
CA TYR A 303 14.05 -5.01 -12.99
C TYR A 303 14.84 -3.74 -13.37
N LEU A 304 15.59 -3.20 -12.41
CA LEU A 304 16.60 -2.17 -12.65
C LEU A 304 17.77 -2.78 -13.44
N PRO A 305 18.41 -2.06 -14.39
CA PRO A 305 19.86 -2.13 -14.51
C PRO A 305 20.52 -1.47 -13.30
#